data_AF-A0A5J6WNM6-F1
#
_entry.id   AF-A0A5J6WNM6-F1
#
_cell.length_a   1.000
_cell.length_b   1.000
_cell.length_c   1.000
_cell.angle_alpha   90.00
_cell.angle_beta   90.00
_cell.angle_gamma   90.00
#
_symmetry.space_group_name_H-M   'P 1'
#
loop_
_entity.id
_entity.type
_entity.pdbx_description
1 polymer ?
#
loop_
_entity_poly.entity_id
_entity_poly.type
_entity_poly.pdbx_seq_one_letter_code
_entity_poly.pdbx_strand_id
1 'polypeptide(L)'
;MRRVKNSLNQLDKLSNGVTAVLTLAILLPVLVLCGFGLYAIIQYGYTLHFAIALVASFFLFYIPLLLLRRKANTQVATVAINADSLVKASVDWSDAENAIWQRLNANIETQLAEDDAWGSLKSHGLVIANITAQAFSRGDLQFSVTDGLKLLEEVSRRYRQTLKENVPFVESIKVSHLKFIFDHQDKIETGKQAADLISKAYRVYQFINPVAAVTKEVRNKLLGDIAGDVGDNLQLNMKRAFLQEVAAVSIDLYSGRFAIDDQDIKKSAIAVEDEQSHPKPLEPLRIAVIGQISAGKSSLINTIKGALDAEVSALPSTNSVNVYSCAVGDIEVLNLVDLPGLDGNENTNKTVLKHVTNADMVLWVLKANQSSRQLDRQFMLSLEEFYAHKDNLHRKKPVFTGILNQVDKLKPLAQWSPPYDLSQSDSVKVDTINKAIEYNKKLLNFDNIIPTSFSAESQQWGQESLEQLIANNVDDSINVQRNRQRLESGNTSASAQFKRVFNGGKSLFKNMI
;
A
#
# COMPACT_ATOMS: atom_id res chain seq x y z
N MET A 1 -37.02 12.65 -32.43
CA MET A 1 -35.93 13.06 -31.50
C MET A 1 -34.51 12.71 -31.96
N ARG A 2 -34.26 11.66 -32.77
CA ARG A 2 -32.91 11.31 -33.27
C ARG A 2 -32.26 12.37 -34.20
N ARG A 3 -33.03 13.08 -35.03
CA ARG A 3 -32.50 14.11 -35.95
C ARG A 3 -32.03 15.39 -35.24
N VAL A 4 -32.70 15.80 -34.17
CA VAL A 4 -32.33 16.99 -33.36
C VAL A 4 -31.08 16.73 -32.50
N LYS A 5 -30.91 15.49 -32.04
CA LYS A 5 -29.73 15.08 -31.26
C LYS A 5 -28.46 15.02 -32.13
N ASN A 6 -28.59 14.65 -33.41
CA ASN A 6 -27.47 14.63 -34.36
C ASN A 6 -27.04 16.02 -34.82
N SER A 7 -27.94 17.01 -34.89
CA SER A 7 -27.58 18.40 -35.19
C SER A 7 -26.90 19.11 -34.01
N LEU A 8 -27.25 18.78 -32.77
CA LEU A 8 -26.59 19.33 -31.57
C LEU A 8 -25.16 18.78 -31.39
N ASN A 9 -24.92 17.50 -31.69
CA ASN A 9 -23.58 16.90 -31.62
C ASN A 9 -22.61 17.39 -32.73
N GLN A 10 -23.10 18.11 -33.75
CA GLN A 10 -22.23 18.76 -34.75
C GLN A 10 -21.75 20.14 -34.31
N LEU A 11 -22.42 20.79 -33.35
CA LEU A 11 -22.01 22.07 -32.77
C LEU A 11 -20.78 21.92 -31.85
N ASP A 12 -20.60 20.77 -31.20
CA ASP A 12 -19.43 20.45 -30.35
C ASP A 12 -18.13 20.24 -31.14
N LYS A 13 -18.19 20.12 -32.48
CA LYS A 13 -17.01 20.00 -33.34
C LYS A 13 -16.54 21.33 -33.93
N LEU A 14 -17.26 22.43 -33.67
CA LEU A 14 -16.87 23.76 -34.10
C LEU A 14 -15.98 24.39 -33.01
N SER A 15 -14.78 24.83 -33.40
CA SER A 15 -13.86 25.59 -32.54
C SER A 15 -14.63 26.64 -31.70
N ASN A 16 -14.27 26.81 -30.42
CA ASN A 16 -14.90 27.77 -29.50
C ASN A 16 -15.05 29.19 -30.08
N GLY A 17 -14.21 29.57 -31.05
CA GLY A 17 -14.33 30.84 -31.76
C GLY A 17 -15.54 30.89 -32.72
N VAL A 18 -15.89 29.79 -33.38
CA VAL A 18 -17.01 29.72 -34.34
C VAL A 18 -18.35 29.71 -33.62
N THR A 19 -18.46 29.05 -32.46
CA THR A 19 -19.69 29.08 -31.65
C THR A 19 -19.91 30.47 -31.03
N ALA A 20 -18.84 31.15 -30.59
CA ALA A 20 -18.92 32.55 -30.15
C ALA A 20 -19.36 33.49 -31.29
N VAL A 21 -18.82 33.33 -32.50
CA VAL A 21 -19.23 34.14 -33.66
C VAL A 21 -20.68 33.87 -34.07
N LEU A 22 -21.13 32.61 -34.07
CA LEU A 22 -22.51 32.25 -34.39
C LEU A 22 -23.51 32.74 -33.34
N THR A 23 -23.18 32.63 -32.05
CA THR A 23 -24.02 33.17 -30.98
C THR A 23 -24.09 34.69 -31.07
N LEU A 24 -22.98 35.38 -31.30
CA LEU A 24 -22.95 36.82 -31.50
C LEU A 24 -23.75 37.24 -32.75
N ALA A 25 -23.64 36.50 -33.85
CA ALA A 25 -24.38 36.75 -35.09
C ALA A 25 -25.90 36.63 -34.92
N ILE A 26 -26.37 35.82 -33.96
CA ILE A 26 -27.81 35.67 -33.64
C ILE A 26 -28.25 36.70 -32.60
N LEU A 27 -27.44 36.95 -31.57
CA LEU A 27 -27.81 37.82 -30.45
C LEU A 27 -27.72 39.31 -30.81
N LEU A 28 -26.76 39.70 -31.65
CA LEU A 28 -26.52 41.09 -31.98
C LEU A 28 -27.68 41.72 -32.78
N PRO A 29 -28.26 41.08 -33.82
CA PRO A 29 -29.46 41.61 -34.48
C PRO A 29 -30.65 41.75 -33.54
N VAL A 30 -30.85 40.79 -32.62
CA VAL A 30 -31.93 40.82 -31.63
C VAL A 30 -31.73 41.96 -30.65
N LEU A 31 -30.51 42.17 -30.14
CA LEU A 31 -30.19 43.29 -29.25
C LEU A 31 -30.37 44.64 -29.94
N VAL A 32 -29.97 44.75 -31.21
CA VAL A 32 -30.18 45.97 -32.02
C VAL A 32 -31.68 46.22 -32.22
N LEU A 33 -32.47 45.20 -32.54
CA LEU A 33 -33.93 45.28 -32.64
C LEU A 33 -34.58 45.65 -31.31
N CYS A 34 -34.12 45.09 -30.18
CA CYS A 34 -34.59 45.45 -28.85
C CYS A 34 -34.27 46.91 -28.51
N GLY A 35 -33.06 47.37 -28.84
CA GLY A 35 -32.66 48.76 -28.65
C GLY A 35 -33.50 49.74 -29.48
N PHE A 36 -33.69 49.45 -30.77
CA PHE A 36 -34.58 50.24 -31.63
C PHE A 36 -36.04 50.18 -31.18
N GLY A 37 -36.50 49.01 -30.73
CA GLY A 37 -37.85 48.82 -30.19
C GLY A 37 -38.07 49.67 -28.93
N LEU A 38 -37.14 49.65 -27.98
CA LEU A 38 -37.18 50.47 -26.77
C LEU A 38 -37.15 51.96 -27.10
N TYR A 39 -36.29 52.39 -28.02
CA TYR A 39 -36.23 53.77 -28.48
C TYR A 39 -37.56 54.21 -29.13
N ALA A 40 -38.14 53.39 -30.00
CA ALA A 40 -39.43 53.66 -30.62
C ALA A 40 -40.57 53.71 -29.58
N ILE A 41 -40.59 52.80 -28.60
CA ILE A 41 -41.59 52.80 -27.51
C ILE A 41 -41.55 54.10 -26.71
N ILE A 42 -40.36 54.64 -26.45
CA ILE A 42 -40.18 55.92 -25.76
C ILE A 42 -40.62 57.08 -26.66
N GLN A 43 -40.20 57.09 -27.93
CA GLN A 43 -40.50 58.18 -28.86
C GLN A 43 -42.00 58.27 -29.20
N TYR A 44 -42.69 57.14 -29.33
CA TYR A 44 -44.12 57.09 -29.64
C TYR A 44 -45.03 57.04 -28.41
N GLY A 45 -44.47 57.14 -27.19
CA GLY A 45 -45.25 57.25 -25.94
C GLY A 45 -45.93 55.97 -25.45
N TYR A 46 -45.51 54.79 -25.92
CA TYR A 46 -46.12 53.50 -25.57
C TYR A 46 -45.51 52.83 -24.32
N THR A 47 -44.75 53.55 -23.49
CA THR A 47 -44.03 53.00 -22.33
C THR A 47 -44.93 52.26 -21.35
N LEU A 48 -46.12 52.79 -21.06
CA LEU A 48 -47.11 52.14 -20.18
C LEU A 48 -47.65 50.84 -20.77
N HIS A 49 -48.01 50.85 -22.06
CA HIS A 49 -48.54 49.68 -22.76
C HIS A 49 -47.50 48.55 -22.83
N PHE A 50 -46.23 48.91 -23.03
CA PHE A 50 -45.12 47.97 -23.00
C PHE A 50 -44.89 47.37 -21.60
N ALA A 51 -44.94 48.18 -20.53
CA ALA A 51 -44.83 47.68 -19.16
C ALA A 51 -45.95 46.70 -18.80
N ILE A 52 -47.19 47.00 -19.21
CA ILE A 52 -48.34 46.12 -19.03
C ILE A 52 -48.15 44.81 -19.80
N ALA A 53 -47.68 44.86 -21.05
CA ALA A 53 -47.41 43.66 -21.84
C ALA A 53 -46.29 42.78 -21.22
N LEU A 54 -45.26 43.40 -20.65
CA LEU A 54 -44.17 42.70 -19.96
C LEU A 54 -44.67 41.99 -18.69
N VAL A 55 -45.47 42.67 -17.88
CA VAL A 55 -46.12 42.07 -16.70
C VAL A 55 -47.10 40.96 -17.12
N ALA A 56 -47.91 41.19 -18.16
CA ALA A 56 -48.87 40.21 -18.66
C ALA A 56 -48.17 38.96 -19.17
N SER A 57 -47.11 39.08 -19.96
CA SER A 57 -46.31 37.95 -20.45
C SER A 57 -45.64 37.17 -19.31
N PHE A 58 -45.15 37.84 -18.26
CA PHE A 58 -44.65 37.19 -17.06
C PHE A 58 -45.75 36.34 -16.40
N PHE A 59 -46.95 36.89 -16.21
CA PHE A 59 -48.07 36.14 -15.62
C PHE A 59 -48.59 35.02 -16.54
N LEU A 60 -48.56 35.20 -17.86
CA LEU A 60 -48.99 34.20 -18.85
C LEU A 60 -48.10 32.95 -18.78
N PHE A 61 -46.82 33.09 -18.45
CA PHE A 61 -45.90 31.96 -18.20
C PHE A 61 -45.88 31.49 -16.74
N TYR A 62 -46.07 32.38 -15.77
CA TYR A 62 -45.97 32.08 -14.33
C TYR A 62 -47.23 31.39 -13.76
N ILE A 63 -48.42 31.78 -14.22
CA ILE A 63 -49.70 31.21 -13.75
C ILE A 63 -49.83 29.73 -14.11
N PRO A 64 -49.51 29.27 -15.35
CA PRO A 64 -49.46 27.84 -15.66
C PRO A 64 -48.47 27.07 -14.77
N LEU A 65 -47.35 27.69 -14.40
CA LEU A 65 -46.32 27.09 -13.54
C LEU A 65 -46.80 26.95 -12.08
N LEU A 66 -47.58 27.91 -11.57
CA LEU A 66 -48.27 27.82 -10.27
C LEU A 66 -49.42 26.79 -10.28
N LEU A 67 -50.18 26.71 -11.36
CA LEU A 67 -51.27 25.75 -11.51
C LEU A 67 -50.75 24.31 -11.70
N LEU A 68 -49.65 24.12 -12.41
CA LEU A 68 -48.93 22.85 -12.52
C LEU A 68 -48.32 22.43 -11.17
N ARG A 69 -47.81 23.38 -10.36
CA ARG A 69 -47.35 23.11 -8.98
C ARG A 69 -48.48 22.76 -8.01
N ARG A 70 -49.71 23.27 -8.21
CA ARG A 70 -50.87 22.90 -7.36
C ARG A 70 -51.38 21.47 -7.58
N LYS A 71 -51.08 20.85 -8.73
CA LYS A 71 -51.44 19.44 -9.00
C LYS A 71 -50.31 18.45 -8.70
N ALA A 72 -49.13 18.95 -8.38
CA ALA A 72 -47.93 18.17 -8.06
C ALA A 72 -47.45 18.44 -6.63
N ASN A 73 -48.37 18.58 -5.67
CA ASN A 73 -47.99 18.72 -4.27
C ASN A 73 -48.98 18.03 -3.32
N THR A 74 -49.13 16.71 -3.51
CA THR A 74 -49.29 15.76 -2.40
C THR A 74 -48.00 14.97 -2.31
N GLN A 75 -46.92 15.67 -1.99
CA GLN A 75 -45.71 15.16 -1.37
C GLN A 75 -44.97 16.42 -0.93
N VAL A 76 -45.56 17.06 0.08
CA VAL A 76 -44.76 17.87 1.00
C VAL A 76 -43.68 16.91 1.47
N ALA A 77 -42.46 17.10 0.99
CA ALA A 77 -41.29 16.64 1.71
C ALA A 77 -41.35 17.38 3.05
N THR A 78 -42.10 16.83 4.00
CA THR A 78 -41.60 16.74 5.34
C THR A 78 -40.19 16.23 5.15
N VAL A 79 -39.20 17.10 5.30
CA VAL A 79 -37.92 16.65 5.82
C VAL A 79 -38.28 16.16 7.22
N ALA A 80 -38.89 14.97 7.27
CA ALA A 80 -38.73 14.09 8.38
C ALA A 80 -37.22 13.98 8.45
N ILE A 81 -36.63 14.65 9.42
CA ILE A 81 -35.39 14.15 10.01
C ILE A 81 -35.83 12.77 10.46
N ASN A 82 -35.64 11.78 9.59
CA ASN A 82 -36.01 10.40 9.87
C ASN A 82 -35.36 10.10 11.22
N ALA A 83 -36.10 9.46 12.11
CA ALA A 83 -35.60 8.94 13.38
C ALA A 83 -34.51 7.85 13.21
N ASP A 84 -33.93 7.75 12.01
CA ASP A 84 -32.67 7.08 11.75
C ASP A 84 -31.57 7.96 12.34
N SER A 85 -31.06 7.52 13.49
CA SER A 85 -29.82 7.95 14.13
C SER A 85 -28.86 8.69 13.18
N LEU A 86 -28.56 9.96 13.47
CA LEU A 86 -27.63 10.78 12.69
C LEU A 86 -26.22 10.18 12.64
N VAL A 87 -25.91 9.31 13.59
CA VAL A 87 -24.67 8.53 13.67
C VAL A 87 -24.93 7.11 13.17
N LYS A 88 -24.13 6.64 12.21
CA LYS A 88 -24.21 5.28 11.69
C LYS A 88 -23.26 4.35 12.45
N ALA A 89 -23.66 3.09 12.60
CA ALA A 89 -22.77 2.05 13.12
C ALA A 89 -21.54 1.89 12.22
N SER A 90 -20.39 1.56 12.80
CA SER A 90 -19.19 1.28 12.03
C SER A 90 -19.33 -0.01 11.23
N VAL A 91 -18.82 -0.03 10.00
CA VAL A 91 -18.80 -1.23 9.13
C VAL A 91 -17.80 -2.27 9.65
N ASP A 92 -16.80 -1.83 10.42
CA ASP A 92 -15.70 -2.68 10.91
C ASP A 92 -16.02 -3.37 12.24
N TRP A 93 -17.23 -3.17 12.78
CA TRP A 93 -17.68 -3.78 14.03
C TRP A 93 -18.20 -5.21 13.80
N SER A 94 -17.77 -6.12 14.67
CA SER A 94 -18.30 -7.47 14.79
C SER A 94 -19.77 -7.48 15.21
N ASP A 95 -20.44 -8.63 15.05
CA ASP A 95 -21.84 -8.80 15.46
C ASP A 95 -22.03 -8.51 16.97
N ALA A 96 -21.03 -8.84 17.80
CA ALA A 96 -21.05 -8.55 19.23
C ALA A 96 -20.94 -7.04 19.53
N GLU A 97 -20.06 -6.33 18.83
CA GLU A 97 -19.91 -4.87 18.95
C GLU A 97 -21.18 -4.14 18.46
N ASN A 98 -21.80 -4.63 17.38
CA ASN A 98 -23.08 -4.11 16.89
C ASN A 98 -24.23 -4.34 17.89
N ALA A 99 -24.24 -5.47 18.60
CA ALA A 99 -25.22 -5.71 19.68
C ALA A 99 -25.00 -4.74 20.87
N ILE A 100 -23.75 -4.44 21.22
CA ILE A 100 -23.41 -3.43 22.25
C ILE A 100 -23.89 -2.04 21.80
N TRP A 101 -23.63 -1.66 20.56
CA TRP A 101 -24.10 -0.40 19.96
C TRP A 101 -25.62 -0.23 20.03
N GLN A 102 -26.38 -1.26 19.68
CA GLN A 102 -27.85 -1.23 19.78
C GLN A 102 -28.33 -1.03 21.22
N ARG A 103 -27.71 -1.72 22.18
CA ARG A 103 -28.03 -1.58 23.61
C ARG A 103 -27.71 -0.17 24.12
N LEU A 104 -26.58 0.40 23.72
CA LEU A 104 -26.19 1.76 24.09
C LEU A 104 -27.14 2.80 23.50
N ASN A 105 -27.57 2.65 22.25
CA ASN A 105 -28.57 3.55 21.66
C ASN A 105 -29.91 3.53 22.42
N ALA A 106 -30.39 2.35 22.81
CA ALA A 106 -31.60 2.25 23.62
C ALA A 106 -31.43 2.95 24.99
N ASN A 107 -30.23 2.86 25.58
CA ASN A 107 -29.91 3.55 26.82
C ASN A 107 -29.82 5.07 26.65
N ILE A 108 -29.25 5.55 25.54
CA ILE A 108 -29.19 6.98 25.21
C ILE A 108 -30.59 7.59 25.11
N GLU A 109 -31.52 6.91 24.42
CA GLU A 109 -32.91 7.38 24.35
C GLU A 109 -33.55 7.45 25.74
N THR A 110 -33.28 6.47 26.60
CA THR A 110 -33.80 6.45 27.97
C THR A 110 -33.24 7.61 28.80
N GLN A 111 -31.93 7.84 28.73
CA GLN A 111 -31.27 8.93 29.45
C GLN A 111 -31.73 10.31 28.99
N LEU A 112 -31.87 10.52 27.68
CA LEU A 112 -32.37 11.78 27.14
C LEU A 112 -33.86 12.01 27.45
N ALA A 113 -34.64 10.95 27.65
CA ALA A 113 -36.02 11.08 28.12
C ALA A 113 -36.11 11.43 29.62
N GLU A 114 -35.14 11.00 30.42
CA GLU A 114 -35.06 11.31 31.86
C GLU A 114 -34.55 12.74 32.12
N ASP A 115 -33.45 13.13 31.47
CA ASP A 115 -32.85 14.46 31.62
C ASP A 115 -32.10 14.88 30.35
N ASP A 116 -32.72 15.68 29.51
CA ASP A 116 -32.08 16.15 28.28
C ASP A 116 -31.15 17.35 28.52
N ALA A 117 -30.98 17.88 29.73
CA ALA A 117 -30.22 19.10 29.96
C ALA A 117 -28.77 19.02 29.44
N TRP A 118 -28.27 20.12 28.88
CA TRP A 118 -26.91 20.16 28.31
C TRP A 118 -25.82 19.90 29.35
N GLY A 119 -26.06 20.26 30.63
CA GLY A 119 -25.16 19.95 31.74
C GLY A 119 -25.08 18.45 32.07
N SER A 120 -26.16 17.71 31.80
CA SER A 120 -26.30 16.29 32.15
C SER A 120 -25.65 15.36 31.12
N LEU A 121 -25.38 15.84 29.91
CA LEU A 121 -24.67 15.08 28.86
C LEU A 121 -23.31 14.55 29.32
N LYS A 122 -22.60 15.27 30.19
CA LYS A 122 -21.34 14.78 30.77
C LYS A 122 -21.57 13.51 31.58
N SER A 123 -22.62 13.50 32.42
CA SER A 123 -22.95 12.35 33.25
C SER A 123 -23.41 11.17 32.40
N HIS A 124 -24.23 11.43 31.39
CA HIS A 124 -24.69 10.44 30.40
C HIS A 124 -23.52 9.81 29.64
N GLY A 125 -22.58 10.62 29.18
CA GLY A 125 -21.35 10.15 28.53
C GLY A 125 -20.51 9.22 29.42
N LEU A 126 -20.40 9.52 30.73
CA LEU A 126 -19.69 8.63 31.67
C LEU A 126 -20.42 7.31 31.89
N VAL A 127 -21.75 7.33 31.97
CA VAL A 127 -22.56 6.11 32.09
C VAL A 127 -22.41 5.24 30.84
N ILE A 128 -22.47 5.84 29.65
CA ILE A 128 -22.24 5.15 28.37
C ILE A 128 -20.85 4.50 28.35
N ALA A 129 -19.81 5.24 28.76
CA ALA A 129 -18.46 4.70 28.83
C ALA A 129 -18.34 3.53 29.81
N ASN A 130 -19.04 3.58 30.96
CA ASN A 130 -19.07 2.50 31.94
C ASN A 130 -19.79 1.25 31.41
N ILE A 131 -20.99 1.40 30.85
CA ILE A 131 -21.74 0.29 30.24
C ILE A 131 -20.90 -0.38 29.15
N THR A 132 -20.17 0.41 28.36
CA THR A 132 -19.27 -0.10 27.34
C THR A 132 -18.10 -0.88 27.95
N ALA A 133 -17.45 -0.34 28.98
CA ALA A 133 -16.36 -1.03 29.69
C ALA A 133 -16.79 -2.40 30.23
N GLN A 134 -17.96 -2.46 30.88
CA GLN A 134 -18.55 -3.69 31.40
C GLN A 134 -18.84 -4.70 30.30
N ALA A 135 -19.33 -4.25 29.13
CA ALA A 135 -19.59 -5.13 28.00
C ALA A 135 -18.31 -5.80 27.45
N PHE A 136 -17.15 -5.14 27.58
CA PHE A 136 -15.84 -5.70 27.23
C PHE A 136 -15.11 -6.36 28.42
N SER A 137 -15.79 -6.57 29.56
CA SER A 137 -15.20 -7.12 30.79
C SER A 137 -13.97 -6.36 31.29
N ARG A 138 -13.95 -5.03 31.09
CA ARG A 138 -12.92 -4.12 31.60
C ARG A 138 -13.44 -3.31 32.78
N GLY A 139 -12.53 -2.86 33.64
CA GLY A 139 -12.87 -1.97 34.75
C GLY A 139 -13.28 -0.58 34.28
N ASP A 140 -14.03 0.12 35.12
CA ASP A 140 -14.48 1.49 34.88
C ASP A 140 -13.29 2.41 34.58
N LEU A 141 -13.33 3.09 33.42
CA LEU A 141 -12.29 4.01 32.96
C LEU A 141 -10.88 3.39 32.92
N GLN A 142 -10.79 2.09 32.68
CA GLN A 142 -9.52 1.36 32.59
C GLN A 142 -8.82 1.58 31.23
N PHE A 143 -8.37 2.81 30.99
CA PHE A 143 -7.57 3.22 29.83
C PHE A 143 -6.52 4.28 30.23
N SER A 144 -5.49 4.49 29.40
CA SER A 144 -4.42 5.42 29.74
C SER A 144 -4.84 6.89 29.57
N VAL A 145 -4.16 7.83 30.21
CA VAL A 145 -4.44 9.27 30.04
C VAL A 145 -4.29 9.69 28.57
N THR A 146 -3.34 9.12 27.84
CA THR A 146 -3.15 9.36 26.40
C THR A 146 -4.33 8.84 25.58
N ASP A 147 -4.87 7.66 25.91
CA ASP A 147 -6.08 7.14 25.25
C ASP A 147 -7.31 8.01 25.56
N GLY A 148 -7.37 8.58 26.78
CA GLY A 148 -8.41 9.52 27.17
C GLY A 148 -8.36 10.83 26.38
N LEU A 149 -7.16 11.37 26.13
CA LEU A 149 -6.98 12.52 25.25
C LEU A 149 -7.37 12.19 23.81
N LYS A 150 -7.02 10.97 23.34
CA LYS A 150 -7.40 10.51 22.01
C LYS A 150 -8.91 10.35 21.85
N LEU A 151 -9.59 9.82 22.87
CA LEU A 151 -11.05 9.75 22.90
C LEU A 151 -11.67 11.13 22.74
N LEU A 152 -11.18 12.14 23.46
CA LEU A 152 -11.70 13.51 23.35
C LEU A 152 -11.48 14.10 21.95
N GLU A 153 -10.32 13.87 21.35
CA GLU A 153 -10.01 14.28 19.98
C GLU A 153 -10.99 13.62 18.98
N GLU A 154 -11.17 12.30 19.10
CA GLU A 154 -12.01 11.51 18.21
C GLU A 154 -13.49 11.83 18.31
N VAL A 155 -14.04 11.95 19.53
CA VAL A 155 -15.43 12.41 19.73
C VAL A 155 -15.61 13.79 19.11
N SER A 156 -14.68 14.72 19.35
CA SER A 156 -14.78 16.08 18.81
C SER A 156 -14.73 16.09 17.28
N ARG A 157 -13.85 15.26 16.69
CA ARG A 157 -13.69 15.11 15.24
C ARG A 157 -14.94 14.54 14.59
N ARG A 158 -15.44 13.41 15.09
CA ARG A 158 -16.62 12.73 14.54
C ARG A 158 -17.88 13.58 14.72
N TYR A 159 -18.09 14.14 15.91
CA TYR A 159 -19.25 14.99 16.15
C TYR A 159 -19.26 16.23 15.26
N ARG A 160 -18.11 16.89 15.04
CA ARG A 160 -18.00 18.00 14.09
C ARG A 160 -18.41 17.58 12.67
N GLN A 161 -18.01 16.39 12.23
CA GLN A 161 -18.37 15.87 10.92
C GLN A 161 -19.87 15.56 10.84
N THR A 162 -20.42 14.85 11.82
CA THR A 162 -21.84 14.53 11.92
C THR A 162 -22.70 15.80 11.90
N LEU A 163 -22.29 16.86 12.59
CA LEU A 163 -23.00 18.14 12.51
C LEU A 163 -22.89 18.81 11.14
N LYS A 164 -21.72 18.78 10.49
CA LYS A 164 -21.53 19.38 9.15
C LYS A 164 -22.35 18.69 8.07
N GLU A 165 -22.48 17.37 8.15
CA GLU A 165 -23.19 16.57 7.15
C GLU A 165 -24.71 16.65 7.34
N ASN A 166 -25.18 16.69 8.60
CA ASN A 166 -26.60 16.51 8.90
C ASN A 166 -27.31 17.78 9.40
N VAL A 167 -26.59 18.81 9.88
CA VAL A 167 -27.20 20.04 10.41
C VAL A 167 -27.01 21.20 9.42
N PRO A 168 -28.08 21.68 8.76
CA PRO A 168 -27.97 22.78 7.82
C PRO A 168 -27.54 24.07 8.53
N PHE A 169 -26.66 24.84 7.90
CA PHE A 169 -26.15 26.11 8.43
C PHE A 169 -25.42 26.02 9.78
N VAL A 170 -24.91 24.85 10.20
CA VAL A 170 -24.18 24.69 11.47
C VAL A 170 -23.02 25.68 11.62
N GLU A 171 -22.34 26.05 10.53
CA GLU A 171 -21.22 27.00 10.52
C GLU A 171 -21.61 28.43 10.92
N SER A 172 -22.91 28.75 10.88
CA SER A 172 -23.46 30.04 11.33
C SER A 172 -23.78 30.08 12.84
N ILE A 173 -23.78 28.92 13.51
CA ILE A 173 -24.02 28.82 14.95
C ILE A 173 -22.74 29.21 15.70
N LYS A 174 -22.76 30.40 16.30
CA LYS A 174 -21.63 30.91 17.09
C LYS A 174 -21.67 30.36 18.52
N VAL A 175 -20.50 30.17 19.12
CA VAL A 175 -20.36 29.81 20.55
C VAL A 175 -21.07 30.82 21.46
N SER A 176 -21.13 32.10 21.07
CA SER A 176 -21.90 33.12 21.79
C SER A 176 -23.39 32.85 21.83
N HIS A 177 -23.97 32.20 20.79
CA HIS A 177 -25.38 31.79 20.78
C HIS A 177 -25.60 30.63 21.75
N LEU A 178 -24.69 29.65 21.77
CA LEU A 178 -24.75 28.51 22.71
C LEU A 178 -24.60 28.97 24.16
N LYS A 179 -23.68 29.90 24.44
CA LYS A 179 -23.52 30.52 25.75
C LYS A 179 -24.79 31.24 26.19
N PHE A 180 -25.40 32.03 25.30
CA PHE A 180 -26.65 32.73 25.60
C PHE A 180 -27.77 31.74 25.98
N ILE A 181 -27.90 30.63 25.25
CA ILE A 181 -28.87 29.58 25.55
C ILE A 181 -28.56 28.94 26.92
N PHE A 182 -27.31 28.56 27.18
CA PHE A 182 -26.89 27.98 28.46
C PHE A 182 -27.18 28.91 29.65
N ASP A 183 -26.79 30.19 29.54
CA ASP A 183 -27.00 31.20 30.60
C ASP A 183 -28.49 31.51 30.85
N HIS A 184 -29.39 31.11 29.94
CA HIS A 184 -30.83 31.41 30.01
C HIS A 184 -31.73 30.17 29.95
N GLN A 185 -31.19 28.94 30.05
CA GLN A 185 -31.99 27.70 30.03
C GLN A 185 -33.09 27.74 31.11
N ASP A 186 -32.75 28.16 32.34
CA ASP A 186 -33.69 28.29 33.46
C ASP A 186 -34.73 29.43 33.30
N LYS A 187 -34.53 30.34 32.32
CA LYS A 187 -35.43 31.49 32.07
C LYS A 187 -36.26 31.34 30.80
N ILE A 188 -35.88 30.44 29.90
CA ILE A 188 -36.56 30.19 28.63
C ILE A 188 -37.81 29.31 28.81
N GLU A 189 -37.87 28.48 29.87
CA GLU A 189 -39.11 27.78 30.27
C GLU A 189 -40.28 28.74 30.55
N THR A 190 -39.98 29.99 30.96
CA THR A 190 -40.99 31.03 31.20
C THR A 190 -41.13 31.92 29.97
N GLY A 191 -41.77 31.38 28.92
CA GLY A 191 -41.87 31.90 27.53
C GLY A 191 -42.38 33.33 27.27
N LYS A 192 -42.47 34.23 28.27
CA LYS A 192 -42.92 35.62 28.10
C LYS A 192 -41.79 36.66 27.96
N GLN A 193 -40.55 36.35 28.32
CA GLN A 193 -39.45 37.34 28.30
C GLN A 193 -38.59 37.30 27.03
N ALA A 194 -38.54 36.17 26.31
CA ALA A 194 -37.79 36.05 25.05
C ALA A 194 -38.40 36.88 23.91
N ALA A 195 -39.74 36.99 23.86
CA ALA A 195 -40.47 37.77 22.86
C ALA A 195 -40.13 39.27 22.92
N ASP A 196 -39.90 39.81 24.12
CA ASP A 196 -39.68 41.25 24.31
C ASP A 196 -38.26 41.67 23.87
N LEU A 197 -37.26 40.81 24.07
CA LEU A 197 -35.87 41.00 23.60
C LEU A 197 -35.75 40.95 22.08
N ILE A 198 -36.44 40.01 21.43
CA ILE A 198 -36.47 39.89 19.96
C ILE A 198 -37.17 41.10 19.33
N SER A 199 -38.26 41.59 19.95
CA SER A 199 -38.98 42.77 19.45
C SER A 199 -38.16 44.06 19.55
N LYS A 200 -37.34 44.21 20.60
CA LYS A 200 -36.45 45.37 20.81
C LYS A 200 -35.29 45.38 19.82
N ALA A 201 -34.68 44.23 19.55
CA ALA A 201 -33.65 44.09 18.51
C ALA A 201 -34.20 44.37 17.09
N TYR A 202 -35.45 43.96 16.83
CA TYR A 202 -36.12 44.16 15.55
C TYR A 202 -36.47 45.64 15.26
N ARG A 203 -36.80 46.43 16.28
CA ARG A 203 -37.06 47.88 16.14
C ARG A 203 -35.81 48.67 15.77
N VAL A 204 -34.64 48.27 16.27
CA VAL A 204 -33.35 48.90 15.92
C VAL A 204 -32.96 48.59 14.48
N TYR A 205 -33.27 47.38 14.01
CA TYR A 205 -33.00 46.96 12.63
C TYR A 205 -33.91 47.66 11.59
N GLN A 206 -35.13 48.05 11.96
CA GLN A 206 -36.07 48.76 11.07
C GLN A 206 -35.63 50.17 10.67
N PHE A 207 -34.78 50.84 11.45
CA PHE A 207 -34.28 52.18 11.11
C PHE A 207 -33.19 52.18 10.04
N ILE A 208 -32.60 51.03 9.74
CA ILE A 208 -31.38 50.92 8.91
C ILE A 208 -31.71 50.50 7.46
N ASN A 209 -32.90 49.97 7.17
CA ASN A 209 -33.22 49.51 5.80
C ASN A 209 -34.72 49.52 5.43
N PRO A 210 -35.23 50.56 4.73
CA PRO A 210 -36.65 50.69 4.39
C PRO A 210 -37.15 49.70 3.31
N VAL A 211 -36.25 49.01 2.60
CA VAL A 211 -36.62 47.98 1.61
C VAL A 211 -37.06 46.67 2.29
N ALA A 212 -36.67 46.45 3.55
CA ALA A 212 -37.07 45.27 4.32
C ALA A 212 -38.56 45.28 4.74
N ALA A 213 -39.27 46.41 4.63
CA ALA A 213 -40.68 46.51 5.01
C ALA A 213 -41.62 45.70 4.09
N VAL A 214 -41.22 45.42 2.84
CA VAL A 214 -42.03 44.64 1.88
C VAL A 214 -42.00 43.13 2.18
N THR A 215 -41.12 42.66 3.06
CA THR A 215 -41.05 41.24 3.49
C THR A 215 -41.88 40.92 4.76
N LYS A 216 -42.63 41.91 5.28
CA LYS A 216 -43.36 41.83 6.55
C LYS A 216 -44.52 40.82 6.56
N GLU A 217 -45.18 40.59 5.43
CA GLU A 217 -46.35 39.71 5.34
C GLU A 217 -45.98 38.22 5.13
N VAL A 218 -44.94 37.97 4.34
CA VAL A 218 -44.55 36.61 3.92
C VAL A 218 -43.77 35.90 5.03
N ARG A 219 -42.97 36.63 5.80
CA ARG A 219 -42.05 36.04 6.78
C ARG A 219 -42.69 35.71 8.13
N ASN A 220 -43.61 36.56 8.61
CA ASN A 220 -44.18 36.41 9.95
C ASN A 220 -45.20 35.26 10.05
N LYS A 221 -45.83 34.86 8.93
CA LYS A 221 -46.81 33.76 8.90
C LYS A 221 -46.21 32.40 8.54
N LEU A 222 -45.00 32.37 7.95
CA LEU A 222 -44.28 31.15 7.60
C LEU A 222 -43.29 30.70 8.67
N LEU A 223 -42.72 31.61 9.47
CA LEU A 223 -41.67 31.25 10.45
C LEU A 223 -42.19 31.04 11.88
N GLY A 224 -43.39 31.51 12.23
CA GLY A 224 -43.92 31.40 13.59
C GLY A 224 -44.19 29.96 14.02
N ASP A 225 -44.81 29.17 13.13
CA ASP A 225 -45.18 27.77 13.42
C ASP A 225 -44.06 26.78 13.04
N ILE A 226 -43.06 27.21 12.25
CA ILE A 226 -41.95 26.36 11.78
C ILE A 226 -40.70 26.47 12.67
N ALA A 227 -40.47 27.62 13.35
CA ALA A 227 -39.25 27.81 14.12
C ALA A 227 -39.25 27.14 15.51
N GLY A 228 -40.43 26.92 16.13
CA GLY A 228 -40.55 26.29 17.45
C GLY A 228 -40.23 24.79 17.41
N ASP A 229 -41.00 24.03 16.63
CA ASP A 229 -40.85 22.57 16.52
C ASP A 229 -39.52 22.13 15.86
N VAL A 230 -38.91 22.99 15.04
CA VAL A 230 -37.60 22.68 14.42
C VAL A 230 -36.44 22.90 15.39
N GLY A 231 -36.56 23.84 16.35
CA GLY A 231 -35.50 24.14 17.31
C GLY A 231 -35.30 23.04 18.36
N ASP A 232 -36.38 22.61 19.00
CA ASP A 232 -36.33 21.63 20.09
C ASP A 232 -35.96 20.23 19.56
N ASN A 233 -36.52 19.82 18.42
CA ASN A 233 -36.16 18.56 17.76
C ASN A 233 -34.72 18.57 17.25
N LEU A 234 -34.22 19.71 16.72
CA LEU A 234 -32.83 19.82 16.30
C LEU A 234 -31.88 19.73 17.51
N GLN A 235 -32.20 20.41 18.60
CA GLN A 235 -31.43 20.37 19.82
C GLN A 235 -31.35 18.94 20.39
N LEU A 236 -32.47 18.24 20.49
CA LEU A 236 -32.50 16.84 20.94
C LEU A 236 -31.68 15.93 20.02
N ASN A 237 -31.80 16.11 18.70
CA ASN A 237 -31.03 15.35 17.72
C ASN A 237 -29.52 15.60 17.82
N MET A 238 -29.10 16.83 18.13
CA MET A 238 -27.69 17.16 18.36
C MET A 238 -27.16 16.51 19.65
N LYS A 239 -27.94 16.55 20.75
CA LYS A 239 -27.61 15.88 22.02
C LYS A 239 -27.49 14.37 21.84
N ARG A 240 -28.46 13.76 21.14
CA ARG A 240 -28.45 12.35 20.75
C ARG A 240 -27.21 12.00 19.93
N ALA A 241 -26.96 12.74 18.85
CA ALA A 241 -25.79 12.52 18.00
C ALA A 241 -24.49 12.61 18.80
N PHE A 242 -24.37 13.57 19.73
CA PHE A 242 -23.20 13.66 20.60
C PHE A 242 -23.01 12.40 21.47
N LEU A 243 -24.05 11.93 22.16
CA LEU A 243 -23.96 10.73 23.00
C LEU A 243 -23.71 9.46 22.17
N GLN A 244 -24.23 9.41 20.95
CA GLN A 244 -23.97 8.34 20.00
C GLN A 244 -22.52 8.32 19.53
N GLU A 245 -21.91 9.49 19.27
CA GLU A 245 -20.46 9.55 19.00
C GLU A 245 -19.64 9.12 20.22
N VAL A 246 -20.04 9.52 21.43
CA VAL A 246 -19.41 9.05 22.67
C VAL A 246 -19.50 7.53 22.80
N ALA A 247 -20.65 6.93 22.49
CA ALA A 247 -20.83 5.48 22.48
C ALA A 247 -19.94 4.80 21.43
N ALA A 248 -19.92 5.30 20.20
CA ALA A 248 -19.14 4.73 19.11
C ALA A 248 -17.64 4.76 19.41
N VAL A 249 -17.14 5.91 19.89
CA VAL A 249 -15.74 6.10 20.26
C VAL A 249 -15.39 5.27 21.52
N SER A 250 -16.32 5.09 22.45
CA SER A 250 -16.11 4.19 23.60
C SER A 250 -15.98 2.72 23.18
N ILE A 251 -16.80 2.27 22.22
CA ILE A 251 -16.68 0.91 21.65
C ILE A 251 -15.30 0.75 21.00
N ASP A 252 -14.87 1.71 20.19
CA ASP A 252 -13.56 1.70 19.53
C ASP A 252 -12.40 1.71 20.55
N LEU A 253 -12.52 2.46 21.64
CA LEU A 253 -11.55 2.47 22.73
C LEU A 253 -11.44 1.11 23.43
N TYR A 254 -12.55 0.57 23.92
CA TYR A 254 -12.55 -0.65 24.74
C TYR A 254 -12.36 -1.95 23.92
N SER A 255 -12.68 -1.93 22.62
CA SER A 255 -12.26 -2.98 21.67
C SER A 255 -10.75 -2.96 21.38
N GLY A 256 -10.04 -1.89 21.76
CA GLY A 256 -8.58 -1.76 21.57
C GLY A 256 -8.16 -1.13 20.25
N ARG A 257 -9.08 -0.52 19.50
CA ARG A 257 -8.80 0.11 18.19
C ARG A 257 -8.01 1.43 18.31
N PHE A 258 -8.01 2.08 19.48
CA PHE A 258 -7.17 3.27 19.74
C PHE A 258 -5.73 2.97 20.14
N ALA A 259 -5.39 1.72 20.46
CA ALA A 259 -4.01 1.32 20.71
C ALA A 259 -3.16 1.24 19.43
N ILE A 260 -3.77 1.55 18.27
CA ILE A 260 -3.15 1.52 16.94
C ILE A 260 -3.12 2.95 16.42
N ASP A 261 -2.02 3.65 16.65
CA ASP A 261 -1.73 4.85 15.86
C ASP A 261 -1.35 4.38 14.44
N ASP A 262 -1.77 5.07 13.38
CA ASP A 262 -1.39 4.70 12.00
C ASP A 262 0.15 4.69 11.80
N GLN A 263 0.88 5.37 12.70
CA GLN A 263 2.34 5.39 12.75
C GLN A 263 2.97 4.25 13.57
N ASP A 264 2.16 3.48 14.30
CA ASP A 264 2.56 2.42 15.23
C ASP A 264 1.86 1.07 14.92
N ILE A 265 1.42 0.85 13.67
CA ILE A 265 1.04 -0.48 13.16
C ILE A 265 2.29 -1.37 13.15
N LYS A 266 2.69 -1.85 14.33
CA LYS A 266 3.65 -2.93 14.47
C LYS A 266 2.93 -4.20 14.05
N LYS A 267 3.55 -4.90 13.10
CA LYS A 267 3.09 -6.22 12.62
C LYS A 267 2.67 -7.08 13.81
N SER A 268 1.51 -7.73 13.71
CA SER A 268 0.97 -8.56 14.78
C SER A 268 1.99 -9.63 15.18
N ALA A 269 1.97 -10.09 16.44
CA ALA A 269 2.89 -11.15 16.89
C ALA A 269 2.81 -12.40 16.00
N ILE A 270 1.63 -12.70 15.46
CA ILE A 270 1.39 -13.77 14.48
C ILE A 270 2.00 -13.42 13.13
N ALA A 271 1.86 -12.19 12.63
CA ALA A 271 2.54 -11.76 11.39
C ALA A 271 4.08 -11.73 11.54
N VAL A 272 4.59 -11.47 12.75
CA VAL A 272 6.03 -11.53 13.08
C VAL A 272 6.50 -12.98 13.20
N GLU A 273 5.68 -13.88 13.73
CA GLU A 273 5.95 -15.33 13.78
C GLU A 273 5.83 -15.97 12.39
N ASP A 274 4.84 -15.54 11.60
CA ASP A 274 4.66 -15.91 10.20
C ASP A 274 5.80 -15.37 9.32
N GLU A 275 6.29 -14.15 9.55
CA GLU A 275 7.51 -13.62 8.90
C GLU A 275 8.79 -14.32 9.35
N GLN A 276 8.84 -14.84 10.58
CA GLN A 276 9.91 -15.72 11.04
C GLN A 276 9.78 -17.14 10.49
N SER A 277 8.58 -17.52 10.02
CA SER A 277 8.28 -18.79 9.37
C SER A 277 8.33 -18.73 7.84
N HIS A 278 8.41 -17.54 7.24
CA HIS A 278 8.83 -17.42 5.85
C HIS A 278 10.27 -17.93 5.77
N PRO A 279 10.57 -18.93 4.91
CA PRO A 279 11.96 -19.22 4.60
C PRO A 279 12.56 -17.89 4.15
N LYS A 280 13.63 -17.45 4.81
CA LYS A 280 14.46 -16.34 4.31
C LYS A 280 14.57 -16.56 2.80
N PRO A 281 14.29 -15.54 1.96
CA PRO A 281 14.35 -15.72 0.51
C PRO A 281 15.66 -16.44 0.20
N LEU A 282 15.57 -17.59 -0.47
CA LEU A 282 16.74 -18.40 -0.73
C LEU A 282 17.75 -17.49 -1.41
N GLU A 283 18.95 -17.40 -0.82
CA GLU A 283 20.00 -16.65 -1.45
C GLU A 283 20.25 -17.25 -2.83
N PRO A 284 20.57 -16.43 -3.84
CA PRO A 284 20.90 -16.97 -5.14
C PRO A 284 22.00 -18.02 -5.05
N LEU A 285 21.79 -19.19 -5.68
CA LEU A 285 22.75 -20.29 -5.62
C LEU A 285 24.11 -19.81 -6.17
N ARG A 286 25.17 -19.95 -5.38
CA ARG A 286 26.50 -19.47 -5.75
C ARG A 286 27.30 -20.58 -6.42
N ILE A 287 27.46 -20.50 -7.74
CA ILE A 287 28.23 -21.47 -8.54
C ILE A 287 29.58 -20.85 -8.91
N ALA A 288 30.67 -21.39 -8.38
CA ALA A 288 32.02 -20.91 -8.65
C ALA A 288 32.68 -21.67 -9.81
N VAL A 289 33.26 -20.94 -10.76
CA VAL A 289 33.99 -21.52 -11.90
C VAL A 289 35.48 -21.35 -11.67
N ILE A 290 36.20 -22.47 -11.55
CA ILE A 290 37.66 -22.49 -11.31
C ILE A 290 38.39 -23.28 -12.38
N GLY A 291 39.72 -23.16 -12.40
CA GLY A 291 40.59 -23.87 -13.32
C GLY A 291 41.79 -23.02 -13.74
N GLN A 292 42.80 -23.67 -14.29
CA GLN A 292 44.01 -22.99 -14.75
C GLN A 292 43.75 -21.92 -15.83
N ILE A 293 44.72 -21.03 -16.03
CA ILE A 293 44.71 -20.07 -17.14
C ILE A 293 44.49 -20.81 -18.47
N SER A 294 43.62 -20.27 -19.33
CA SER A 294 43.30 -20.84 -20.64
C SER A 294 42.66 -22.24 -20.65
N ALA A 295 42.08 -22.70 -19.53
CA ALA A 295 41.26 -23.92 -19.48
C ALA A 295 39.89 -23.77 -20.18
N GLY A 296 39.45 -22.52 -20.44
CA GLY A 296 38.19 -22.20 -21.09
C GLY A 296 37.05 -21.84 -20.13
N LYS A 297 37.37 -21.30 -18.94
CA LYS A 297 36.39 -20.80 -17.95
C LYS A 297 35.44 -19.76 -18.53
N SER A 298 35.97 -18.73 -19.19
CA SER A 298 35.15 -17.66 -19.77
C SER A 298 34.25 -18.16 -20.91
N SER A 299 34.72 -19.12 -21.71
CA SER A 299 33.89 -19.79 -22.74
C SER A 299 32.73 -20.55 -22.10
N LEU A 300 33.01 -21.34 -21.05
CA LEU A 300 31.99 -22.05 -20.28
C LEU A 300 30.93 -21.08 -19.72
N ILE A 301 31.37 -19.99 -19.09
CA ILE A 301 30.47 -18.98 -18.51
C ILE A 301 29.59 -18.35 -19.60
N ASN A 302 30.14 -18.04 -20.78
CA ASN A 302 29.36 -17.51 -21.89
C ASN A 302 28.34 -18.53 -22.42
N THR A 303 28.69 -19.81 -22.47
CA THR A 303 27.74 -20.88 -22.83
C THR A 303 26.61 -20.98 -21.81
N ILE A 304 26.91 -20.99 -20.51
CA ILE A 304 25.88 -21.04 -19.46
C ILE A 304 24.98 -19.80 -19.51
N LYS A 305 25.56 -18.60 -19.68
CA LYS A 305 24.76 -17.37 -19.83
C LYS A 305 23.85 -17.38 -21.04
N GLY A 306 24.33 -17.90 -22.18
CA GLY A 306 23.53 -17.99 -23.42
C GLY A 306 22.45 -19.06 -23.36
N ALA A 307 22.66 -20.13 -22.61
CA ALA A 307 21.69 -21.21 -22.41
C ALA A 307 20.50 -20.82 -21.52
N LEU A 308 20.72 -19.94 -20.54
CA LEU A 308 19.75 -19.65 -19.49
C LEU A 308 18.81 -18.48 -19.79
N ASP A 309 18.80 -17.93 -21.01
CA ASP A 309 17.94 -16.80 -21.46
C ASP A 309 17.80 -15.67 -20.42
N ALA A 310 18.90 -15.37 -19.72
CA ALA A 310 18.87 -14.58 -18.51
C ALA A 310 19.14 -13.10 -18.80
N GLU A 311 18.35 -12.20 -18.20
CA GLU A 311 18.75 -10.80 -18.01
C GLU A 311 20.02 -10.76 -17.13
N VAL A 312 21.19 -10.65 -17.76
CA VAL A 312 22.46 -10.63 -17.04
C VAL A 312 22.69 -9.23 -16.46
N SER A 313 22.58 -9.11 -15.14
CA SER A 313 23.09 -7.95 -14.40
C SER A 313 24.47 -8.27 -13.84
N ALA A 314 25.46 -7.45 -14.16
CA ALA A 314 26.78 -7.52 -13.55
C ALA A 314 26.72 -6.91 -12.15
N LEU A 315 27.00 -7.71 -11.11
CA LEU A 315 27.10 -7.21 -9.75
C LEU A 315 28.47 -6.55 -9.53
N PRO A 316 28.60 -5.62 -8.56
CA PRO A 316 29.89 -4.99 -8.24
C PRO A 316 30.98 -6.05 -8.02
N SER A 317 31.95 -6.08 -8.93
CA SER A 317 33.07 -7.03 -8.94
C SER A 317 34.34 -6.36 -8.41
N THR A 318 35.15 -7.11 -7.66
CA THR A 318 36.55 -6.74 -7.43
C THR A 318 37.33 -6.97 -8.72
N ASN A 319 38.43 -6.24 -8.94
CA ASN A 319 39.24 -6.26 -10.19
C ASN A 319 39.65 -7.65 -10.73
N SER A 320 39.51 -8.73 -9.95
CA SER A 320 39.87 -10.11 -10.33
C SER A 320 38.73 -11.15 -10.27
N VAL A 321 37.54 -10.80 -9.75
CA VAL A 321 36.42 -11.77 -9.54
C VAL A 321 35.13 -11.16 -10.06
N ASN A 322 34.53 -11.78 -11.07
CA ASN A 322 33.27 -11.31 -11.65
C ASN A 322 32.10 -12.17 -11.17
N VAL A 323 30.98 -11.53 -10.85
CA VAL A 323 29.75 -12.22 -10.44
C VAL A 323 28.63 -11.85 -11.40
N TYR A 324 28.05 -12.86 -12.04
CA TYR A 324 26.94 -12.73 -12.98
C TYR A 324 25.68 -13.30 -12.34
N SER A 325 24.65 -12.47 -12.25
CA SER A 325 23.31 -12.89 -11.85
C SER A 325 22.57 -13.45 -13.06
N CYS A 326 22.04 -14.67 -12.97
CA CYS A 326 21.24 -15.29 -14.03
C CYS A 326 19.89 -15.76 -13.46
N ALA A 327 18.80 -15.51 -14.18
CA ALA A 327 17.50 -16.11 -13.89
C ALA A 327 17.37 -17.43 -14.66
N VAL A 328 16.70 -18.44 -14.11
CA VAL A 328 16.47 -19.73 -14.78
C VAL A 328 14.97 -20.05 -14.74
N GLY A 329 14.25 -19.69 -15.80
CA GLY A 329 12.80 -19.89 -15.86
C GLY A 329 12.06 -19.22 -14.70
N ASP A 330 11.13 -19.94 -14.06
CA ASP A 330 10.37 -19.48 -12.89
C ASP A 330 11.12 -19.65 -11.55
N ILE A 331 12.38 -20.12 -11.57
CA ILE A 331 13.17 -20.39 -10.37
C ILE A 331 14.18 -19.27 -10.12
N GLU A 332 14.30 -18.97 -8.83
CA GLU A 332 15.22 -18.05 -8.15
C GLU A 332 16.58 -17.86 -8.83
N VAL A 333 17.02 -16.61 -8.79
CA VAL A 333 18.29 -16.10 -9.32
C VAL A 333 19.47 -17.01 -8.92
N LEU A 334 20.39 -17.32 -9.83
CA LEU A 334 21.69 -17.95 -9.55
C LEU A 334 22.83 -16.96 -9.77
N ASN A 335 23.92 -17.13 -9.03
CA ASN A 335 25.12 -16.31 -9.12
C ASN A 335 26.29 -17.13 -9.64
N LEU A 336 26.67 -16.91 -10.90
CA LEU A 336 27.90 -17.45 -11.50
C LEU A 336 29.09 -16.59 -11.12
N VAL A 337 30.09 -17.21 -10.51
CA VAL A 337 31.30 -16.54 -10.03
C VAL A 337 32.48 -16.96 -10.91
N ASP A 338 32.95 -16.04 -11.75
CA ASP A 338 34.17 -16.20 -12.54
C ASP A 338 35.38 -15.89 -11.66
N LEU A 339 36.24 -16.89 -11.47
CA LEU A 339 37.43 -16.77 -10.64
C LEU A 339 38.69 -16.67 -11.51
N PRO A 340 39.71 -15.95 -11.03
CA PRO A 340 40.96 -15.83 -11.75
C PRO A 340 41.59 -17.21 -11.96
N GLY A 341 42.30 -17.38 -13.07
CA GLY A 341 42.94 -18.66 -13.38
C GLY A 341 44.02 -19.00 -12.38
N LEU A 342 44.13 -20.29 -12.03
CA LEU A 342 45.24 -20.78 -11.21
C LEU A 342 46.55 -20.54 -11.97
N ASP A 343 47.42 -19.73 -11.38
CA ASP A 343 48.70 -19.25 -11.95
C ASP A 343 49.90 -19.56 -11.04
N GLY A 344 49.65 -20.14 -9.86
CA GLY A 344 50.66 -20.43 -8.85
C GLY A 344 50.94 -19.26 -7.89
N ASN A 345 50.32 -18.10 -8.07
CA ASN A 345 50.45 -16.97 -7.17
C ASN A 345 49.63 -17.19 -5.89
N GLU A 346 50.25 -16.97 -4.73
CA GLU A 346 49.63 -17.17 -3.43
C GLU A 346 48.41 -16.26 -3.20
N ASN A 347 48.44 -15.01 -3.67
CA ASN A 347 47.31 -14.08 -3.54
C ASN A 347 46.12 -14.52 -4.39
N THR A 348 46.40 -15.02 -5.61
CA THR A 348 45.39 -15.62 -6.48
C THR A 348 44.79 -16.84 -5.80
N ASN A 349 45.63 -17.76 -5.30
CA ASN A 349 45.18 -18.97 -4.61
C ASN A 349 44.34 -18.67 -3.36
N LYS A 350 44.71 -17.68 -2.53
CA LYS A 350 43.91 -17.25 -1.37
C LYS A 350 42.54 -16.71 -1.78
N THR A 351 42.50 -15.93 -2.87
CA THR A 351 41.25 -15.37 -3.42
C THR A 351 40.35 -16.49 -3.94
N VAL A 352 40.89 -17.41 -4.75
CA VAL A 352 40.14 -18.55 -5.28
C VAL A 352 39.65 -19.44 -4.15
N LEU A 353 40.50 -19.78 -3.17
CA LEU A 353 40.13 -20.61 -2.01
C LEU A 353 38.98 -19.97 -1.22
N LYS A 354 39.04 -18.66 -0.96
CA LYS A 354 37.95 -17.93 -0.28
C LYS A 354 36.63 -18.05 -1.03
N HIS A 355 36.62 -17.91 -2.35
CA HIS A 355 35.37 -17.95 -3.10
C HIS A 355 34.85 -19.38 -3.30
N VAL A 356 35.73 -20.36 -3.46
CA VAL A 356 35.37 -21.78 -3.58
C VAL A 356 34.78 -22.29 -2.26
N THR A 357 35.39 -21.97 -1.12
CA THR A 357 34.91 -22.42 0.20
C THR A 357 33.60 -21.78 0.64
N ASN A 358 33.17 -20.71 -0.04
CA ASN A 358 31.87 -20.06 0.16
C ASN A 358 30.90 -20.29 -1.01
N ALA A 359 31.26 -21.14 -1.98
CA ALA A 359 30.36 -21.54 -3.06
C ALA A 359 29.44 -22.69 -2.62
N ASP A 360 28.32 -22.83 -3.29
CA ASP A 360 27.36 -23.92 -3.09
C ASP A 360 27.68 -25.09 -4.04
N MET A 361 28.10 -24.74 -5.27
CA MET A 361 28.59 -25.64 -6.30
C MET A 361 29.88 -25.10 -6.93
N VAL A 362 30.78 -25.99 -7.35
CA VAL A 362 32.04 -25.62 -8.01
C VAL A 362 32.19 -26.38 -9.33
N LEU A 363 32.30 -25.62 -10.42
CA LEU A 363 32.64 -26.13 -11.75
C LEU A 363 34.14 -25.99 -11.96
N TRP A 364 34.87 -27.10 -11.88
CA TRP A 364 36.32 -27.11 -12.05
C TRP A 364 36.70 -27.45 -13.49
N VAL A 365 37.07 -26.43 -14.25
CA VAL A 365 37.42 -26.55 -15.66
C VAL A 365 38.84 -27.06 -15.84
N LEU A 366 38.95 -28.23 -16.46
CA LEU A 366 40.19 -28.92 -16.76
C LEU A 366 40.43 -28.93 -18.27
N LYS A 367 41.63 -28.57 -18.69
CA LYS A 367 42.01 -28.60 -20.10
C LYS A 367 42.38 -30.01 -20.54
N ALA A 368 41.60 -30.62 -21.43
CA ALA A 368 41.74 -32.04 -21.80
C ALA A 368 43.13 -32.42 -22.32
N ASN A 369 43.75 -31.57 -23.14
CA ASN A 369 45.04 -31.83 -23.77
C ASN A 369 46.26 -31.38 -22.94
N GLN A 370 46.07 -30.94 -21.70
CA GLN A 370 47.16 -30.45 -20.86
C GLN A 370 47.79 -31.60 -20.06
N SER A 371 49.13 -31.73 -20.12
CA SER A 371 49.89 -32.79 -19.46
C SER A 371 50.14 -32.52 -17.96
N SER A 372 50.51 -31.29 -17.59
CA SER A 372 50.76 -30.93 -16.18
C SER A 372 49.46 -30.57 -15.45
N ARG A 373 49.24 -31.20 -14.29
CA ARG A 373 48.11 -30.92 -13.37
C ARG A 373 48.59 -30.40 -12.02
N GLN A 374 49.83 -29.90 -11.95
CA GLN A 374 50.45 -29.54 -10.68
C GLN A 374 49.67 -28.47 -9.92
N LEU A 375 49.24 -27.40 -10.61
CA LEU A 375 48.46 -26.33 -10.00
C LEU A 375 47.09 -26.80 -9.50
N ASP A 376 46.41 -27.67 -10.26
CA ASP A 376 45.12 -28.24 -9.81
C ASP A 376 45.31 -29.15 -8.59
N ARG A 377 46.34 -30.01 -8.60
CA ARG A 377 46.69 -30.86 -7.45
C ARG A 377 47.01 -30.04 -6.22
N GLN A 378 47.83 -28.99 -6.36
CA GLN A 378 48.20 -28.11 -5.25
C GLN A 378 46.97 -27.38 -4.68
N PHE A 379 46.06 -26.92 -5.53
CA PHE A 379 44.82 -26.30 -5.08
C PHE A 379 43.85 -27.30 -4.41
N MET A 380 43.81 -28.55 -4.88
CA MET A 380 43.04 -29.60 -4.20
C MET A 380 43.59 -29.87 -2.79
N LEU A 381 44.92 -29.96 -2.64
CA LEU A 381 45.55 -30.15 -1.34
C LEU A 381 45.25 -29.00 -0.36
N SER A 382 45.29 -27.75 -0.83
CA SER A 382 44.96 -26.60 0.02
C SER A 382 43.47 -26.56 0.40
N LEU A 383 42.58 -27.03 -0.47
CA LEU A 383 41.16 -27.25 -0.15
C LEU A 383 40.98 -28.33 0.92
N GLU A 384 41.64 -29.47 0.76
CA GLU A 384 41.58 -30.57 1.74
C GLU A 384 42.11 -30.13 3.10
N GLU A 385 43.24 -29.41 3.13
CA GLU A 385 43.81 -28.83 4.35
C GLU A 385 42.84 -27.84 5.01
N PHE A 386 42.19 -26.97 4.22
CA PHE A 386 41.19 -26.04 4.73
C PHE A 386 40.04 -26.75 5.44
N TYR A 387 39.47 -27.81 4.86
CA TYR A 387 38.36 -28.56 5.46
C TYR A 387 38.78 -29.52 6.58
N ALA A 388 40.05 -29.93 6.62
CA ALA A 388 40.61 -30.73 7.71
C ALA A 388 40.90 -29.89 8.97
N HIS A 389 41.03 -28.57 8.84
CA HIS A 389 41.25 -27.68 9.96
C HIS A 389 40.07 -27.70 10.95
N LYS A 390 40.36 -27.69 12.26
CA LYS A 390 39.35 -27.86 13.34
C LYS A 390 38.19 -26.88 13.24
N ASP A 391 38.48 -25.63 12.89
CA ASP A 391 37.47 -24.56 12.78
C ASP A 391 36.53 -24.73 11.58
N ASN A 392 36.88 -25.58 10.61
CA ASN A 392 36.13 -25.79 9.38
C ASN A 392 35.47 -27.18 9.29
N LEU A 393 35.64 -28.05 10.30
CA LEU A 393 35.05 -29.40 10.32
C LEU A 393 33.53 -29.42 10.18
N HIS A 394 32.86 -28.34 10.62
CA HIS A 394 31.40 -28.18 10.52
C HIS A 394 30.92 -27.68 9.16
N ARG A 395 31.83 -27.23 8.28
CA ARG A 395 31.51 -26.73 6.94
C ARG A 395 31.31 -27.90 5.99
N LYS A 396 30.17 -27.93 5.31
CA LYS A 396 29.94 -28.85 4.19
C LYS A 396 30.76 -28.38 2.98
N LYS A 397 31.40 -29.33 2.27
CA LYS A 397 32.10 -29.04 1.01
C LYS A 397 31.07 -28.70 -0.08
N PRO A 398 31.38 -27.76 -1.00
CA PRO A 398 30.58 -27.53 -2.20
C PRO A 398 30.46 -28.80 -3.03
N VAL A 399 29.42 -28.87 -3.84
CA VAL A 399 29.31 -29.93 -4.85
C VAL A 399 30.36 -29.66 -5.94
N PHE A 400 31.40 -30.48 -6.00
CA PHE A 400 32.45 -30.35 -7.00
C PHE A 400 32.10 -31.14 -8.26
N THR A 401 32.24 -30.51 -9.42
CA THR A 401 32.13 -31.18 -10.71
C THR A 401 33.33 -30.82 -11.57
N GLY A 402 34.00 -31.84 -12.12
CA GLY A 402 35.04 -31.62 -13.12
C GLY A 402 34.43 -31.38 -14.51
N ILE A 403 34.85 -30.32 -15.17
CA ILE A 403 34.50 -30.04 -16.57
C ILE A 403 35.75 -30.26 -17.41
N LEU A 404 35.85 -31.41 -18.06
CA LEU A 404 36.95 -31.73 -18.95
C LEU A 404 36.71 -31.05 -20.29
N ASN A 405 37.20 -29.82 -20.43
CA ASN A 405 36.98 -28.98 -21.59
C ASN A 405 38.05 -29.17 -22.67
N GLN A 406 37.74 -28.77 -23.89
CA GLN A 406 38.61 -28.87 -25.07
C GLN A 406 38.89 -30.32 -25.51
N VAL A 407 37.91 -31.22 -25.38
CA VAL A 407 38.05 -32.64 -25.79
C VAL A 407 38.16 -32.82 -27.30
N ASP A 408 37.75 -31.82 -28.08
CA ASP A 408 38.02 -31.68 -29.51
C ASP A 408 39.52 -31.81 -29.80
N LYS A 409 40.38 -31.27 -28.91
CA LYS A 409 41.84 -31.29 -29.04
C LYS A 409 42.52 -32.60 -28.64
N LEU A 410 41.77 -33.59 -28.17
CA LEU A 410 42.32 -34.93 -27.93
C LEU A 410 42.53 -35.66 -29.25
N LYS A 411 43.53 -36.54 -29.31
CA LYS A 411 43.73 -37.40 -30.49
C LYS A 411 42.60 -38.44 -30.57
N PRO A 412 42.20 -38.90 -31.77
CA PRO A 412 42.54 -38.36 -33.09
C PRO A 412 41.82 -37.02 -33.37
N LEU A 413 42.54 -36.02 -33.89
CA LEU A 413 41.97 -34.67 -34.13
C LEU A 413 40.97 -34.65 -35.29
N ALA A 414 41.19 -35.49 -36.31
CA ALA A 414 40.31 -35.58 -37.48
C ALA A 414 38.94 -36.20 -37.18
N GLN A 415 38.80 -36.87 -36.04
CA GLN A 415 37.56 -37.50 -35.60
C GLN A 415 36.85 -36.58 -34.60
N TRP A 416 36.33 -35.45 -35.08
CA TRP A 416 35.50 -34.55 -34.30
C TRP A 416 34.14 -34.35 -34.96
N SER A 417 33.16 -35.15 -34.55
CA SER A 417 31.78 -35.14 -35.01
C SER A 417 30.82 -35.43 -33.84
N PRO A 418 30.72 -34.52 -32.85
CA PRO A 418 29.76 -34.70 -31.76
C PRO A 418 28.30 -34.69 -32.28
N PRO A 419 27.34 -35.32 -31.58
CA PRO A 419 27.46 -35.88 -30.23
C PRO A 419 28.12 -37.27 -30.22
N TYR A 420 28.95 -37.54 -29.21
CA TYR A 420 29.49 -38.87 -28.95
C TYR A 420 28.72 -39.57 -27.84
N ASP A 421 28.46 -40.86 -28.00
CA ASP A 421 27.96 -41.71 -26.93
C ASP A 421 29.16 -42.31 -26.17
N LEU A 422 29.34 -41.91 -24.91
CA LEU A 422 30.46 -42.34 -24.08
C LEU A 422 30.39 -43.82 -23.68
N SER A 423 29.23 -44.47 -23.86
CA SER A 423 29.04 -45.89 -23.59
C SER A 423 29.53 -46.79 -24.73
N GLN A 424 29.74 -46.23 -25.93
CA GLN A 424 30.17 -46.99 -27.11
C GLN A 424 31.69 -47.14 -27.14
N SER A 425 32.18 -48.37 -26.92
CA SER A 425 33.62 -48.68 -26.81
C SER A 425 34.41 -48.69 -28.12
N ASP A 426 33.73 -48.69 -29.27
CA ASP A 426 34.38 -49.00 -30.55
C ASP A 426 35.07 -47.79 -31.22
N SER A 427 34.87 -46.58 -30.67
CA SER A 427 35.49 -45.35 -31.18
C SER A 427 36.79 -45.01 -30.44
N VAL A 428 37.91 -44.90 -31.18
CA VAL A 428 39.22 -44.49 -30.64
C VAL A 428 39.16 -43.12 -29.97
N LYS A 429 38.34 -42.20 -30.49
CA LYS A 429 38.13 -40.88 -29.89
C LYS A 429 37.40 -40.99 -28.54
N VAL A 430 36.37 -41.83 -28.45
CA VAL A 430 35.61 -42.06 -27.21
C VAL A 430 36.51 -42.71 -26.16
N ASP A 431 37.30 -43.72 -26.52
CA ASP A 431 38.28 -44.35 -25.61
C ASP A 431 39.30 -43.32 -25.07
N THR A 432 39.78 -42.41 -25.92
CA THR A 432 40.70 -41.35 -25.49
C THR A 432 40.04 -40.37 -24.52
N ILE A 433 38.78 -39.99 -24.77
CA ILE A 433 38.00 -39.14 -23.87
C ILE A 433 37.77 -39.84 -22.53
N ASN A 434 37.35 -41.11 -22.55
CA ASN A 434 37.10 -41.90 -21.34
C ASN A 434 38.37 -42.10 -20.50
N LYS A 435 39.53 -42.36 -21.13
CA LYS A 435 40.83 -42.41 -20.43
C LYS A 435 41.20 -41.06 -19.80
N ALA A 436 40.96 -39.96 -20.50
CA ALA A 436 41.19 -38.63 -19.95
C ALA A 436 40.25 -38.33 -18.77
N ILE A 437 38.98 -38.72 -18.85
CA ILE A 437 38.03 -38.63 -17.74
C ILE A 437 38.53 -39.43 -16.53
N GLU A 438 38.84 -40.71 -16.72
CA GLU A 438 39.28 -41.61 -15.65
C GLU A 438 40.56 -41.11 -14.97
N TYR A 439 41.53 -40.64 -15.76
CA TYR A 439 42.76 -40.05 -15.24
C TYR A 439 42.47 -38.84 -14.32
N ASN A 440 41.61 -37.91 -14.75
CA ASN A 440 41.31 -36.73 -13.95
C ASN A 440 40.41 -37.06 -12.75
N LYS A 441 39.49 -38.03 -12.86
CA LYS A 441 38.67 -38.52 -11.75
C LYS A 441 39.53 -39.08 -10.62
N LYS A 442 40.44 -40.01 -10.95
CA LYS A 442 41.38 -40.59 -9.99
C LYS A 442 42.31 -39.54 -9.40
N LEU A 443 42.71 -38.56 -10.21
CA LEU A 443 43.69 -37.59 -9.80
C LEU A 443 43.16 -36.56 -8.79
N LEU A 444 41.97 -36.03 -9.06
CA LEU A 444 41.37 -34.95 -8.27
C LEU A 444 40.23 -35.46 -7.38
N ASN A 445 40.04 -36.78 -7.29
CA ASN A 445 38.99 -37.41 -6.52
C ASN A 445 37.58 -36.84 -6.81
N PHE A 446 37.28 -36.64 -8.11
CA PHE A 446 35.95 -36.20 -8.54
C PHE A 446 35.03 -37.39 -8.75
N ASP A 447 33.81 -37.31 -8.21
CA ASP A 447 32.75 -38.29 -8.46
C ASP A 447 32.34 -38.27 -9.94
N ASN A 448 32.14 -37.05 -10.47
CA ASN A 448 31.65 -36.80 -11.82
C ASN A 448 32.55 -35.83 -12.59
N ILE A 449 32.81 -36.19 -13.86
CA ILE A 449 33.47 -35.33 -14.83
C ILE A 449 32.69 -35.35 -16.13
N ILE A 450 32.36 -34.19 -16.67
CA ILE A 450 31.69 -34.04 -17.97
C ILE A 450 32.73 -33.64 -19.03
N PRO A 451 32.83 -34.37 -20.15
CA PRO A 451 33.61 -33.92 -21.29
C PRO A 451 32.85 -32.85 -22.08
N THR A 452 33.54 -31.74 -22.38
CA THR A 452 32.93 -30.62 -23.10
C THR A 452 33.86 -30.04 -24.15
N SER A 453 33.27 -29.37 -25.15
CA SER A 453 33.98 -28.48 -26.06
C SER A 453 33.14 -27.21 -26.25
N PHE A 454 33.62 -26.10 -25.70
CA PHE A 454 32.99 -24.78 -25.83
C PHE A 454 33.81 -23.85 -26.74
N SER A 455 34.34 -24.40 -27.83
CA SER A 455 35.08 -23.63 -28.83
C SER A 455 34.15 -22.75 -29.66
N ALA A 456 34.63 -21.60 -30.11
CA ALA A 456 33.98 -20.81 -31.15
C ALA A 456 34.32 -21.32 -32.57
N GLU A 457 35.41 -22.09 -32.71
CA GLU A 457 35.98 -22.52 -33.99
C GLU A 457 35.56 -23.95 -34.39
N SER A 458 35.04 -24.73 -33.44
CA SER A 458 34.61 -26.11 -33.65
C SER A 458 33.21 -26.34 -33.12
N GLN A 459 32.53 -27.39 -33.61
CA GLN A 459 31.21 -27.79 -33.13
C GLN A 459 31.22 -27.96 -31.60
N GLN A 460 30.29 -27.30 -30.91
CA GLN A 460 30.15 -27.35 -29.46
C GLN A 460 29.54 -28.68 -29.01
N TRP A 461 29.93 -29.14 -27.82
CA TRP A 461 29.42 -30.39 -27.24
C TRP A 461 29.48 -30.38 -25.71
N GLY A 462 28.50 -31.04 -25.09
CA GLY A 462 28.41 -31.21 -23.63
C GLY A 462 27.58 -30.15 -22.89
N GLN A 463 26.90 -29.24 -23.61
CA GLN A 463 26.03 -28.22 -23.00
C GLN A 463 24.84 -28.85 -22.26
N GLU A 464 24.06 -29.71 -22.93
CA GLU A 464 22.89 -30.36 -22.33
C GLU A 464 23.28 -31.21 -21.10
N SER A 465 24.38 -31.95 -21.19
CA SER A 465 24.91 -32.74 -20.06
C SER A 465 25.31 -31.86 -18.87
N LEU A 466 25.85 -30.67 -19.14
CA LEU A 466 26.19 -29.70 -18.10
C LEU A 466 24.94 -29.15 -17.42
N GLU A 467 23.92 -28.77 -18.19
CA GLU A 467 22.65 -28.26 -17.68
C GLU A 467 21.94 -29.31 -16.80
N GLN A 468 21.85 -30.55 -17.28
CA GLN A 468 21.29 -31.67 -16.52
C GLN A 468 22.07 -31.93 -15.23
N LEU A 469 23.40 -31.85 -15.27
CA LEU A 469 24.22 -32.04 -14.07
C LEU A 469 24.03 -30.90 -13.07
N ILE A 470 23.93 -29.65 -13.52
CA ILE A 470 23.62 -28.53 -12.61
C ILE A 470 22.26 -28.77 -11.96
N ALA A 471 21.23 -29.08 -12.76
CA ALA A 471 19.88 -29.38 -12.28
C ALA A 471 19.84 -30.52 -11.25
N ASN A 472 20.52 -31.63 -11.53
CA ASN A 472 20.57 -32.80 -10.64
C ASN A 472 21.29 -32.53 -9.32
N ASN A 473 22.17 -31.52 -9.26
CA ASN A 473 22.93 -31.17 -8.07
C ASN A 473 22.37 -29.93 -7.33
N VAL A 474 21.23 -29.37 -7.77
CA VAL A 474 20.61 -28.21 -7.12
C VAL A 474 20.29 -28.50 -5.66
N ASP A 475 19.62 -29.62 -5.36
CA ASP A 475 19.21 -29.96 -3.99
C ASP A 475 20.41 -30.13 -3.04
N ASP A 476 21.46 -30.79 -3.51
CA ASP A 476 22.70 -30.96 -2.74
C ASP A 476 23.42 -29.64 -2.51
N SER A 477 23.39 -28.74 -3.50
CA SER A 477 23.97 -27.40 -3.42
C SER A 477 23.15 -26.51 -2.47
N ILE A 478 21.82 -26.60 -2.47
CA ILE A 478 20.95 -25.92 -1.49
C ILE A 478 21.27 -26.41 -0.07
N ASN A 479 21.57 -27.70 0.11
CA ASN A 479 21.99 -28.22 1.41
C ASN A 479 23.35 -27.65 1.87
N VAL A 480 24.30 -27.43 0.95
CA VAL A 480 25.56 -26.72 1.24
C VAL A 480 25.29 -25.27 1.62
N GLN A 481 24.45 -24.58 0.86
CA GLN A 481 24.05 -23.20 1.12
C GLN A 481 23.42 -23.04 2.52
N ARG A 482 22.50 -23.93 2.89
CA ARG A 482 21.87 -23.95 4.22
C ARG A 482 22.88 -24.21 5.33
N ASN A 483 23.88 -25.07 5.11
CA ASN A 483 24.97 -25.26 6.06
C ASN A 483 25.78 -23.97 6.25
N ARG A 484 26.16 -23.27 5.16
CA ARG A 484 26.84 -21.97 5.20
C ARG A 484 26.03 -20.96 6.01
N GLN A 485 24.74 -20.81 5.70
CA GLN A 485 23.86 -19.86 6.38
C GLN A 485 23.69 -20.17 7.87
N ARG A 486 23.64 -21.45 8.28
CA ARG A 486 23.60 -21.84 9.70
C ARG A 486 24.87 -21.41 10.44
N LEU A 487 26.03 -21.56 9.82
CA LEU A 487 27.31 -21.16 10.42
C LEU A 487 27.45 -19.63 10.52
N GLU A 488 26.96 -18.89 9.53
CA GLU A 488 27.01 -17.41 9.54
C GLU A 488 25.97 -16.79 10.47
N SER A 489 24.77 -17.37 10.55
CA SER A 489 23.73 -16.94 11.50
C SER A 489 24.06 -17.28 12.95
N GLY A 490 24.79 -18.38 13.19
CA GLY A 490 25.34 -18.73 14.51
C GLY A 490 26.28 -17.65 15.07
N ASN A 491 27.04 -16.97 14.21
CA ASN A 491 27.95 -15.90 14.60
C ASN A 491 27.26 -14.54 14.87
N THR A 492 26.02 -14.35 14.42
CA THR A 492 25.25 -13.13 14.72
C THR A 492 24.52 -13.20 16.05
N SER A 493 24.27 -14.40 16.59
CA SER A 493 23.64 -14.59 17.90
C SER A 493 24.51 -14.04 19.04
N ALA A 494 25.82 -14.28 19.02
CA ALA A 494 26.71 -13.83 20.10
C ALA A 494 26.83 -12.30 20.18
N SER A 495 26.88 -11.59 19.04
CA SER A 495 26.95 -10.12 19.01
C SER A 495 25.60 -9.45 19.28
N ALA A 496 24.48 -10.08 18.85
CA ALA A 496 23.14 -9.64 19.20
C ALA A 496 22.81 -9.89 20.69
N GLN A 497 23.31 -10.99 21.26
CA GLN A 497 23.24 -11.27 22.70
C GLN A 497 24.12 -10.30 23.49
N PHE A 498 25.34 -9.99 23.04
CA PHE A 498 26.20 -8.98 23.68
C PHE A 498 25.56 -7.57 23.67
N LYS A 499 24.88 -7.19 22.57
CA LYS A 499 24.11 -5.94 22.49
C LYS A 499 22.89 -5.93 23.42
N ARG A 500 22.22 -7.07 23.62
CA ARG A 500 21.11 -7.20 24.59
C ARG A 500 21.59 -7.13 26.04
N VAL A 501 22.76 -7.70 26.36
CA VAL A 501 23.37 -7.60 27.70
C VAL A 501 23.88 -6.18 27.98
N PHE A 502 24.48 -5.50 27.01
CA PHE A 502 25.00 -4.14 27.18
C PHE A 502 23.87 -3.10 27.31
N ASN A 503 22.75 -3.30 26.61
CA ASN A 503 21.57 -2.44 26.75
C ASN A 503 20.72 -2.79 28.00
N GLY A 504 20.74 -4.04 28.45
CA GLY A 504 20.15 -4.46 29.73
C GLY A 504 20.88 -3.88 30.95
N GLY A 505 22.21 -3.75 30.90
CA GLY A 505 23.01 -3.14 31.97
C GLY A 505 22.83 -1.62 32.11
N LYS A 506 22.47 -0.91 31.03
CA LYS A 506 22.19 0.54 31.08
C LYS A 506 20.83 0.88 31.70
N SER A 507 19.90 -0.06 31.77
CA SER A 507 18.59 0.12 32.43
C SER A 507 18.62 -0.12 33.94
N LEU A 508 19.63 -0.83 34.45
CA LEU A 508 19.77 -1.14 35.88
C LEU A 508 20.64 -0.13 36.65
N PHE A 509 21.42 0.71 35.96
CA PHE A 509 22.23 1.77 36.57
C PHE A 509 21.54 3.14 36.64
N LYS A 510 20.24 3.24 36.30
CA LYS A 510 19.47 4.50 36.39
C LYS A 510 18.47 4.54 37.55
N ASN A 511 18.43 3.50 38.39
CA ASN A 511 17.63 3.44 39.63
C ASN A 511 18.49 3.27 40.89
N MET A 512 19.78 3.60 40.82
CA MET A 512 20.67 3.67 41.99
C MET A 512 21.67 4.82 41.80
N ILE A 513 21.16 6.06 41.94
CA ILE A 513 21.77 7.28 42.50
C ILE A 513 20.67 8.33 42.55
#